data_AF-A0A821ZJT8-F1
#
_entry.id   AF-A0A821ZJT8-F1
#
_cell.length_a   1.000
_cell.length_b   1.000
_cell.length_c   1.000
_cell.angle_alpha   90.00
_cell.angle_beta   90.00
_cell.angle_gamma   90.00
#
_symmetry.space_group_name_H-M   'P 1'
#
loop_
_entity.id
_entity.type
_entity.pdbx_description
1 polymer ?
#
loop_
_entity_poly.entity_id
_entity_poly.type
_entity_poly.pdbx_seq_one_letter_code
_entity_poly.pdbx_strand_id
1 'polypeptide(L)' 'RTGKISEERLRELLMSMGDRYTEEEVDELFKEAPIKNGLFDYQEFVNILKYGKKDQD' A
#
# COMPACT_ATOMS: atom_id res chain seq x y z
N ARG A 1 5.39 4.64 17.14
CA ARG A 1 5.72 4.50 15.70
C ARG A 1 4.42 4.65 14.93
N THR A 2 4.27 5.70 14.13
CA THR A 2 3.14 5.88 13.19
C THR A 2 3.24 4.76 12.15
N GLY A 3 2.25 3.89 12.02
CA GLY A 3 2.24 2.77 11.06
C GLY A 3 2.10 3.23 9.60
N LYS A 4 2.80 4.31 9.22
CA LYS A 4 2.72 4.97 7.93
C LYS A 4 4.08 4.91 7.25
N ILE A 5 4.08 4.54 5.98
CA ILE A 5 5.26 4.49 5.11
C ILE A 5 5.03 5.46 3.96
N SER A 6 6.04 6.22 3.55
CA SER A 6 5.92 7.04 2.34
C SER A 6 5.73 6.16 1.11
N GLU A 7 4.82 6.54 0.23
CA GLU A 7 4.53 5.80 -1.00
C GLU A 7 5.80 5.60 -1.82
N GLU A 8 6.65 6.63 -1.91
CA GLU A 8 7.90 6.63 -2.65
C GLU A 8 8.87 5.58 -2.09
N ARG A 9 8.95 5.46 -0.76
CA ARG A 9 9.77 4.44 -0.08
C ARG A 9 9.21 3.05 -0.29
N LEU A 10 7.90 2.89 -0.32
CA LEU A 10 7.26 1.60 -0.61
C LEU A 10 7.51 1.19 -2.06
N ARG A 11 7.42 2.13 -3.01
CA ARG A 11 7.73 1.94 -4.43
C ARG A 11 9.19 1.54 -4.62
N GLU A 12 10.13 2.25 -4.01
CA GLU A 12 11.55 1.88 -4.04
C GLU A 12 11.79 0.48 -3.47
N LEU A 13 11.14 0.12 -2.36
CA LEU A 13 11.29 -1.22 -1.77
C LEU A 13 10.73 -2.31 -2.69
N LEU A 14 9.57 -2.11 -3.31
CA LEU A 14 8.94 -3.08 -4.22
C LEU A 14 9.70 -3.23 -5.54
N MET A 15 10.38 -2.17 -6.00
CA MET A 15 11.21 -2.21 -7.21
C MET A 15 12.65 -2.69 -6.93
N SER A 16 13.15 -2.49 -5.72
CA SER A 16 14.56 -2.79 -5.36
C SER A 16 14.76 -4.09 -4.58
N MET A 17 13.77 -4.60 -3.83
CA MET A 17 13.93 -5.75 -2.95
C MET A 17 12.96 -6.89 -3.30
N GLY A 18 13.53 -8.08 -3.57
CA GLY A 18 12.78 -9.31 -3.83
C GLY A 18 12.35 -9.44 -5.30
N ASP A 19 11.10 -9.84 -5.52
CA ASP A 19 10.47 -9.82 -6.83
C ASP A 19 10.24 -8.37 -7.27
N ARG A 20 10.97 -7.95 -8.30
CA ARG A 20 10.90 -6.59 -8.82
C ARG A 20 9.56 -6.40 -9.51
N TYR A 21 8.64 -5.73 -8.84
CA TYR A 21 7.41 -5.31 -9.47
C TYR A 21 7.72 -4.24 -10.51
N THR A 22 7.05 -4.33 -11.65
CA THR A 22 7.07 -3.27 -12.66
C THR A 22 6.39 -2.01 -12.12
N GLU A 23 6.73 -0.85 -12.66
CA GLU A 23 6.06 0.41 -12.27
C GLU A 23 4.55 0.31 -12.43
N GLU A 24 4.07 -0.39 -13.46
CA GLU A 24 2.66 -0.63 -13.72
C GLU A 24 2.00 -1.46 -12.60
N GLU A 25 2.65 -2.55 -12.16
CA GLU A 25 2.13 -3.36 -11.06
C GLU A 25 2.12 -2.60 -9.73
N VAL A 26 3.15 -1.79 -9.48
CA VAL A 26 3.19 -0.94 -8.28
C VAL A 26 2.08 0.12 -8.32
N ASP A 27 1.88 0.78 -9.46
CA ASP A 27 0.79 1.74 -9.64
C ASP A 27 -0.60 1.10 -9.42
N GLU A 28 -0.83 -0.12 -9.92
CA GLU A 28 -2.07 -0.87 -9.66
C GLU A 28 -2.22 -1.23 -8.18
N LEU A 29 -1.15 -1.67 -7.51
CA LEU A 29 -1.14 -1.94 -6.07
C LEU A 29 -1.48 -0.68 -5.26
N PHE A 30 -1.01 0.48 -5.71
CA PHE A 30 -1.20 1.76 -5.04
C PHE A 30 -2.61 2.32 -5.26
N LYS A 31 -3.27 2.00 -6.38
CA LYS A 31 -4.70 2.31 -6.59
C LYS A 31 -5.62 1.64 -5.58
N GLU A 32 -5.31 0.41 -5.20
CA GLU A 32 -6.11 -0.34 -4.23
C GLU A 32 -5.69 -0.09 -2.77
N ALA A 33 -4.51 0.49 -2.57
CA ALA A 33 -3.95 0.76 -1.26
C ALA A 33 -4.56 2.00 -0.59
N PRO A 34 -4.70 1.98 0.75
CA PRO A 34 -5.09 3.17 1.52
C PRO A 34 -3.91 4.14 1.65
N ILE A 35 -3.64 4.89 0.58
CA ILE A 35 -2.62 5.95 0.54
C ILE A 35 -3.31 7.30 0.70
N LYS A 36 -2.91 8.07 1.73
CA LYS A 36 -3.42 9.41 1.99
C LYS A 36 -2.25 10.38 2.05
N ASN A 37 -2.25 11.40 1.18
CA ASN A 37 -1.19 12.42 1.08
C ASN A 37 0.22 11.83 0.85
N GLY A 38 0.35 10.82 -0.01
CA GLY A 38 1.63 10.14 -0.28
C GLY A 38 2.16 9.30 0.89
N LEU A 39 1.33 9.05 1.91
CA LEU A 39 1.63 8.15 3.02
C LEU A 39 0.70 6.93 2.94
N PHE A 40 1.31 5.77 2.73
CA PHE A 40 0.68 4.46 2.83
C PHE A 40 0.41 4.13 4.30
N ASP A 41 -0.84 3.87 4.64
CA ASP A 41 -1.26 3.55 6.01
C ASP A 41 -1.33 2.02 6.20
N TYR A 42 -0.25 1.43 6.73
CA TYR A 42 -0.14 -0.01 6.92
C TYR A 42 -1.20 -0.54 7.90
N GLN A 43 -1.62 0.26 8.89
CA GLN A 43 -2.69 -0.13 9.79
C GLN A 43 -4.04 -0.24 9.08
N GLU A 44 -4.34 0.69 8.18
CA GLU A 44 -5.58 0.67 7.38
C GLU A 44 -5.56 -0.53 6.42
N PHE A 45 -4.40 -0.83 5.81
CA PHE A 45 -4.23 -2.00 4.94
C PHE A 45 -4.43 -3.33 5.68
N VAL A 46 -3.81 -3.49 6.85
CA VAL A 46 -4.00 -4.69 7.69
C VAL A 46 -5.45 -4.79 8.17
N ASN A 47 -6.11 -3.67 8.48
CA ASN A 47 -7.52 -3.69 8.83
C ASN A 47 -8.41 -4.12 7.67
N ILE A 48 -8.14 -3.68 6.44
CA ILE A 48 -8.85 -4.13 5.23
C ILE A 48 -8.63 -5.63 5.00
N LEU A 49 -7.39 -6.12 5.15
CA LEU A 49 -7.09 -7.55 5.02
C LEU A 49 -7.75 -8.40 6.11
N LYS A 50 -7.77 -7.91 7.34
CA LYS A 50 -8.24 -8.66 8.51
C LYS A 50 -9.77 -8.65 8.65
N TYR A 51 -10.43 -7.58 8.22
CA TYR A 51 -11.87 -7.40 8.36
C TYR A 51 -12.62 -7.38 7.01
N GLY A 52 -11.91 -7.54 5.88
CA GLY A 52 -12.45 -7.35 4.54
C GLY A 52 -12.79 -5.88 4.27
N LYS A 53 -12.89 -5.48 3.00
CA LYS A 53 -13.66 -4.27 2.66
C LYS A 53 -15.03 -4.48 3.30
N LYS A 54 -15.41 -3.66 4.27
CA LYS A 54 -16.82 -3.59 4.67
C LYS A 54 -17.54 -3.08 3.44
N ASP A 55 -18.12 -3.99 2.67
CA ASP A 55 -19.21 -3.67 1.77
C ASP A 55 -20.18 -2.79 2.57
N GLN A 56 -20.25 -1.54 2.13
CA GLN A 56 -21.16 -0.55 2.66
C GLN A 56 -22.53 -0.92 2.09
N ASP A 57 -23.31 -1.66 2.88
CA ASP A 57 -24.77 -1.71 2.74
C ASP A 57 -25.36 -0.32 3.03
#